data_AF-A0A2Z6RZF5-F1
#
_entry.id   AF-A0A2Z6RZF5-F1
#
_cell.length_a   1.000
_cell.length_b   1.000
_cell.length_c   1.000
_cell.angle_alpha   90.00
_cell.angle_beta   90.00
_cell.angle_gamma   90.00
#
_symmetry.space_group_name_H-M   'P 1'
#
loop_
_entity.id
_entity.type
_entity.pdbx_description
1 polymer ?
#
loop_
_entity_poly.entity_id
_entity_poly.type
_entity_poly.pdbx_seq_one_letter_code
_entity_poly.pdbx_strand_id
1 'polypeptide(L)'
;MIRKKRIKKKYIGSGRKTFYSKAEDILYKWIIEQRKKGLAADYIMLKLQMHKIFKEPAIQRLYLAGDDEFQETFSWIQSFIKRFDLSLRRRTKISQKLPEDTDAKLEEFKQFII
;
A
#
# COMPACT_ATOMS: atom_id res chain seq x y z
N MET A 1 -13.09 33.07 -39.99
CA MET A 1 -13.04 31.80 -39.23
C MET A 1 -11.87 31.84 -38.25
N ILE A 2 -12.13 31.95 -36.95
CA ILE A 2 -11.08 32.16 -35.93
C ILE A 2 -10.51 30.81 -35.48
N ARG A 3 -9.24 30.56 -35.80
CA ARG A 3 -8.45 29.40 -35.35
C ARG A 3 -8.26 29.47 -33.83
N LYS A 4 -9.05 28.74 -33.04
CA LYS A 4 -8.84 28.60 -31.59
C LYS A 4 -7.55 27.79 -31.35
N LYS A 5 -6.46 28.47 -30.96
CA LYS A 5 -5.28 27.85 -30.36
C LYS A 5 -5.72 27.04 -29.14
N ARG A 6 -5.51 25.72 -29.17
CA ARG A 6 -5.72 24.85 -28.01
C ARG A 6 -4.63 25.14 -26.98
N ILE A 7 -4.99 25.89 -25.94
CA ILE A 7 -4.14 26.19 -24.79
C ILE A 7 -3.76 24.86 -24.12
N LYS A 8 -2.46 24.53 -24.09
CA LYS A 8 -1.93 23.39 -23.32
C LYS A 8 -2.22 23.65 -21.84
N LYS A 9 -3.10 22.84 -21.23
CA LYS A 9 -3.40 22.94 -19.80
C LYS A 9 -2.18 22.47 -18.99
N LYS A 10 -1.73 23.34 -18.09
CA LYS A 10 -0.54 23.20 -17.24
C LYS A 10 -0.67 22.00 -16.29
N TYR A 11 0.41 21.22 -16.15
CA TYR A 11 0.59 20.22 -15.10
C TYR A 11 0.90 20.93 -13.78
N ILE A 12 -0.03 20.88 -12.83
CA ILE A 12 0.16 21.36 -11.46
C ILE A 12 -0.44 20.27 -10.56
N GLY A 13 0.41 19.48 -9.89
CA GLY A 13 0.01 18.41 -8.96
C GLY A 13 -0.45 17.11 -9.64
N SER A 14 0.46 16.16 -9.86
CA SER A 14 0.23 14.86 -10.51
C SER A 14 -0.56 13.86 -9.64
N GLY A 15 -1.82 14.16 -9.29
CA GLY A 15 -2.63 13.22 -8.51
C GLY A 15 -4.13 13.44 -8.70
N ARG A 16 -4.75 12.69 -9.62
CA ARG A 16 -6.20 12.48 -9.54
C ARG A 16 -6.49 11.84 -8.19
N LYS A 17 -7.31 12.48 -7.34
CA LYS A 17 -7.91 11.81 -6.17
C LYS A 17 -8.57 10.53 -6.67
N THR A 18 -8.23 9.42 -6.05
CA THR A 18 -8.77 8.13 -6.45
C THR A 18 -10.23 8.08 -6.09
N PHE A 19 -11.03 7.41 -6.93
CA PHE A 19 -12.44 7.23 -6.67
C PHE A 19 -12.68 6.56 -5.29
N TYR A 20 -11.78 5.64 -4.90
CA TYR A 20 -11.87 4.86 -3.67
C TYR A 20 -10.89 5.27 -2.56
N SER A 21 -10.57 6.56 -2.43
CA SER A 21 -9.53 7.04 -1.50
C SER A 21 -9.70 6.53 -0.06
N LYS A 22 -10.92 6.56 0.50
CA LYS A 22 -11.14 6.10 1.89
C LYS A 22 -10.98 4.58 2.05
N ALA A 23 -11.32 3.80 1.01
CA ALA A 23 -11.17 2.35 1.05
C ALA A 23 -9.68 1.98 0.89
N GLU A 24 -8.95 2.71 0.03
CA GLU A 24 -7.50 2.57 -0.13
C GLU A 24 -6.74 2.84 1.17
N ASP A 25 -7.14 3.86 1.95
CA ASP A 25 -6.51 4.16 3.24
C ASP A 25 -6.68 3.02 4.27
N ILE A 26 -7.85 2.38 4.30
CA ILE A 26 -8.12 1.23 5.17
C ILE A 26 -7.27 0.04 4.72
N LEU A 27 -7.23 -0.22 3.41
CA LEU A 27 -6.41 -1.29 2.85
C LEU A 27 -4.93 -1.07 3.16
N TYR A 28 -4.43 0.16 3.04
CA TYR A 28 -3.05 0.51 3.37
C TYR A 28 -2.71 0.20 4.83
N LYS A 29 -3.56 0.63 5.79
CA LYS A 29 -3.37 0.32 7.21
C LYS A 29 -3.30 -1.18 7.46
N TRP A 30 -4.21 -1.93 6.84
CA TRP A 30 -4.20 -3.39 6.92
C TRP A 30 -2.89 -4.00 6.41
N ILE A 31 -2.36 -3.54 5.28
CA ILE A 31 -1.06 -4.01 4.73
C ILE A 31 0.08 -3.77 5.72
N ILE A 32 0.13 -2.59 6.34
CA ILE A 32 1.16 -2.25 7.32
C ILE A 32 1.08 -3.19 8.53
N GLU A 33 -0.12 -3.50 9.02
CA GLU A 33 -0.31 -4.47 10.09
C GLU A 33 0.14 -5.88 9.70
N GLN A 34 -0.16 -6.34 8.48
CA GLN A 34 0.34 -7.64 8.00
C GLN A 34 1.86 -7.67 7.93
N ARG A 35 2.48 -6.59 7.44
CA ARG A 35 3.95 -6.49 7.38
C ARG A 35 4.59 -6.46 8.77
N LYS A 36 3.97 -5.83 9.76
CA LYS A 36 4.41 -5.90 11.17
C LYS A 36 4.37 -7.32 11.72
N LYS A 37 3.39 -8.12 11.29
CA LYS A 37 3.28 -9.55 11.62
C LYS A 37 4.22 -10.45 10.82
N GLY A 38 4.98 -9.89 9.88
CA GLY A 38 5.86 -10.67 9.01
C GLY A 38 5.17 -11.36 7.84
N LEU A 39 3.89 -11.08 7.61
CA LEU A 39 3.14 -11.67 6.52
C LEU A 39 3.31 -10.84 5.24
N ALA A 40 3.59 -11.53 4.15
CA ALA A 40 3.62 -10.92 2.81
C ALA A 40 2.18 -10.71 2.31
N ALA A 41 1.83 -9.48 1.97
CA ALA A 41 0.57 -9.18 1.31
C ALA A 41 0.73 -9.38 -0.20
N ASP A 42 0.23 -10.52 -0.70
CA ASP A 42 0.20 -10.82 -2.13
C ASP A 42 -0.98 -10.12 -2.83
N TYR A 43 -0.91 -10.06 -4.16
CA TYR A 43 -1.94 -9.49 -5.04
C TYR A 43 -3.34 -10.03 -4.75
N ILE A 44 -3.46 -11.35 -4.60
CA ILE A 44 -4.74 -12.02 -4.32
C ILE A 44 -5.30 -11.59 -2.97
N MET A 45 -4.43 -11.45 -1.95
CA MET A 45 -4.85 -10.98 -0.63
C MET A 45 -5.34 -9.54 -0.66
N LEU A 46 -4.67 -8.65 -1.40
CA LEU A 46 -5.09 -7.26 -1.54
C LEU A 46 -6.50 -7.17 -2.13
N LYS A 47 -6.78 -7.97 -3.16
CA LYS A 47 -8.11 -8.05 -3.77
C LYS A 47 -9.18 -8.52 -2.80
N LEU A 48 -8.93 -9.66 -2.14
CA LEU A 48 -9.87 -10.22 -1.17
C LEU A 48 -10.16 -9.24 -0.03
N GLN A 49 -9.14 -8.54 0.46
CA GLN A 49 -9.34 -7.51 1.48
C GLN A 49 -10.10 -6.31 0.95
N MET A 50 -9.82 -5.86 -0.27
CA MET A 50 -10.55 -4.75 -0.88
C MET A 50 -12.04 -5.08 -1.01
N HIS A 51 -12.39 -6.28 -1.49
CA HIS A 51 -13.78 -6.77 -1.50
C HIS A 51 -14.40 -6.81 -0.11
N LYS A 52 -13.63 -7.26 0.89
CA LYS A 52 -14.09 -7.27 2.28
C LYS A 52 -14.40 -5.86 2.78
N ILE A 53 -13.54 -4.89 2.49
CA ILE A 53 -13.73 -3.47 2.83
C ILE A 53 -14.98 -2.92 2.12
N PHE A 54 -15.20 -3.27 0.85
CA PHE A 54 -16.41 -2.87 0.11
C PHE A 54 -17.70 -3.52 0.63
N LYS A 55 -17.61 -4.65 1.35
CA LYS A 55 -18.77 -5.24 2.03
C LYS A 55 -19.11 -4.54 3.35
N GLU A 56 -18.24 -3.68 3.87
CA GLU A 56 -18.53 -2.96 5.11
C GLU A 56 -19.61 -1.88 4.89
N PRO A 57 -20.66 -1.82 5.73
CA PRO A 57 -21.78 -0.89 5.53
C PRO A 57 -21.36 0.59 5.62
N ALA A 58 -20.26 0.90 6.31
CA ALA A 58 -19.69 2.24 6.34
C ALA A 58 -19.13 2.67 4.97
N ILE A 59 -18.52 1.72 4.24
CA ILE A 59 -17.93 1.93 2.92
C ILE A 59 -18.98 1.87 1.83
N GLN A 60 -19.91 0.93 1.91
CA GLN A 60 -21.05 0.84 1.01
C GLN A 60 -21.82 2.17 0.95
N ARG A 61 -22.11 2.78 2.11
CA ARG A 61 -22.77 4.10 2.17
C ARG A 61 -21.99 5.22 1.48
N LEU A 62 -20.67 5.13 1.40
CA LEU A 62 -19.82 6.15 0.79
C LEU A 62 -19.70 6.02 -0.72
N TYR A 63 -19.92 4.81 -1.25
CA TYR A 63 -19.71 4.49 -2.67
C TYR A 63 -20.97 3.84 -3.30
N LEU A 64 -22.17 4.10 -2.74
CA LEU A 64 -23.40 3.35 -3.04
C LEU A 64 -23.93 3.59 -4.48
N ALA A 65 -24.13 2.47 -5.17
CA ALA A 65 -25.09 2.18 -6.25
C ALA A 65 -25.11 3.08 -7.50
N GLY A 66 -23.96 3.24 -8.16
CA GLY A 66 -23.98 3.23 -9.63
C GLY A 66 -23.70 1.80 -10.09
N ASP A 67 -24.21 1.40 -11.26
CA ASP A 67 -23.98 0.08 -11.89
C ASP A 67 -22.49 -0.26 -12.14
N ASP A 68 -21.59 0.66 -11.80
CA ASP A 68 -20.14 0.46 -11.83
C ASP A 68 -19.69 -0.33 -10.58
N GLU A 69 -20.04 -1.61 -10.55
CA GLU A 69 -19.41 -2.59 -9.68
C GLU A 69 -17.89 -2.45 -9.83
N PHE A 70 -17.16 -2.39 -8.70
CA PHE A 70 -15.71 -2.15 -8.68
C PHE A 70 -14.98 -3.07 -9.67
N GLN A 71 -14.65 -2.55 -10.85
CA GLN A 71 -13.92 -3.30 -11.86
C GLN A 71 -12.45 -3.33 -11.45
N GLU A 72 -12.06 -4.47 -10.86
CA GLU A 72 -10.72 -4.77 -10.40
C GLU A 72 -9.70 -4.78 -11.55
N THR A 73 -9.34 -3.61 -12.03
CA THR A 73 -8.36 -3.50 -13.11
C THR A 73 -6.97 -3.68 -12.50
N PHE A 74 -6.12 -4.50 -13.11
CA PHE A 74 -4.69 -4.59 -12.76
C PHE A 74 -4.04 -3.20 -12.66
N SER A 75 -4.44 -2.28 -13.54
CA SER A 75 -4.07 -0.86 -13.55
C SER A 75 -4.37 -0.14 -12.23
N TRP A 76 -5.51 -0.44 -11.57
CA TRP A 76 -5.85 0.16 -10.29
C TRP A 76 -4.86 -0.29 -9.20
N ILE A 77 -4.54 -1.59 -9.15
CA ILE A 77 -3.60 -2.14 -8.17
C ILE A 77 -2.20 -1.56 -8.36
N GLN A 78 -1.70 -1.52 -9.60
CA GLN A 78 -0.41 -0.89 -9.90
C GLN A 78 -0.38 0.59 -9.49
N SER A 79 -1.48 1.31 -9.73
CA SER A 79 -1.59 2.70 -9.34
C SER A 79 -1.68 2.89 -7.82
N PHE A 80 -2.39 2.01 -7.11
CA PHE A 80 -2.47 1.99 -5.65
C PHE A 80 -1.08 1.75 -5.03
N ILE A 81 -0.37 0.72 -5.50
CA ILE A 81 0.98 0.40 -5.06
C ILE A 81 1.91 1.61 -5.23
N LYS A 82 1.86 2.27 -6.40
CA LYS A 82 2.67 3.46 -6.70
C LYS A 82 2.32 4.68 -5.83
N ARG A 83 1.04 4.89 -5.52
CA ARG A 83 0.59 6.03 -4.69
C ARG A 83 1.02 5.91 -3.23
N PHE A 84 0.96 4.71 -2.68
CA PHE A 84 1.28 4.44 -1.28
C PHE A 84 2.75 4.00 -1.06
N ASP A 85 3.59 4.15 -2.09
CA ASP A 85 5.00 3.72 -2.09
C ASP A 85 5.19 2.27 -1.57
N LEU A 86 4.29 1.39 -2.01
CA LEU A 86 4.32 -0.02 -1.63
C LEU A 86 5.19 -0.80 -2.62
N SER A 87 5.79 -1.89 -2.14
CA SER A 87 6.34 -2.95 -2.99
C SER A 87 5.58 -4.25 -2.74
N LEU A 88 5.23 -4.96 -3.81
CA LEU A 88 4.78 -6.34 -3.72
C LEU A 88 5.99 -7.19 -3.37
N ARG A 89 6.15 -7.50 -2.08
CA ARG A 89 7.23 -8.35 -1.60
C ARG A 89 6.73 -9.78 -1.52
N ARG A 90 7.33 -10.69 -2.31
CA ARG A 90 7.06 -12.13 -2.19
C ARG A 90 7.57 -12.72 -0.87
N ARG A 91 8.61 -12.11 -0.29
CA ARG A 91 9.19 -12.50 1.01
C ARG A 91 9.47 -11.27 1.84
N THR A 92 8.93 -11.26 3.05
CA THR A 92 9.29 -10.36 4.14
C THR A 92 10.35 -11.07 4.98
N LYS A 93 11.64 -10.95 4.60
CA LYS A 93 12.71 -11.35 5.52
C LYS A 93 12.67 -10.35 6.68
N ILE A 94 12.03 -10.74 7.78
CA ILE A 94 12.25 -10.05 9.04
C ILE A 94 13.67 -10.41 9.44
N SER A 95 14.59 -9.44 9.39
CA SER A 95 15.90 -9.63 10.00
C SER A 95 15.71 -10.00 11.46
N GLN A 96 16.50 -10.95 11.97
CA GLN A 96 16.50 -11.24 13.39
C GLN A 96 16.74 -9.94 14.16
N LYS A 97 15.93 -9.70 15.19
CA LYS A 97 16.23 -8.63 16.14
C LYS A 97 17.58 -8.94 16.78
N LEU A 98 18.36 -7.91 17.11
CA LEU A 98 19.58 -8.11 17.88
C LEU A 98 19.21 -8.87 19.17
N PRO A 99 19.87 -10.01 19.45
CA PRO A 99 19.70 -10.65 20.75
C PRO A 99 20.16 -9.70 21.85
N GLU A 100 19.52 -9.78 23.02
CA GLU A 100 19.79 -8.90 24.16
C GLU A 100 21.24 -9.03 24.67
N ASP A 101 21.84 -10.19 24.42
CA ASP A 101 23.22 -10.55 24.74
C ASP A 101 24.26 -10.02 23.72
N THR A 102 23.88 -9.07 22.87
CA THR A 102 24.80 -8.53 21.85
C THR A 102 25.93 -7.71 22.44
N ASP A 103 25.64 -6.89 23.44
CA ASP A 103 26.66 -6.03 24.08
C ASP A 103 27.66 -6.86 24.88
N ALA A 104 27.21 -7.89 25.60
CA ALA A 104 28.07 -8.78 26.36
C ALA A 104 29.02 -9.59 25.44
N LYS A 105 28.51 -10.15 24.34
CA LYS A 105 29.34 -10.82 23.33
C LYS A 105 30.33 -9.87 22.65
N LEU A 106 29.97 -8.61 22.48
CA LEU A 106 30.88 -7.60 21.92
C LEU A 106 32.05 -7.33 22.87
N GLU A 107 31.78 -7.18 24.17
CA GLU A 107 32.82 -7.00 25.19
C GLU A 107 33.72 -8.23 25.31
N GLU A 108 33.15 -9.44 25.30
CA GLU A 108 33.92 -10.69 25.32
C GLU A 108 34.85 -10.80 24.10
N PHE A 109 34.37 -10.43 22.91
CA PHE A 109 35.18 -10.40 21.70
C PHE A 109 36.32 -9.36 21.77
N LYS A 110 36.06 -8.18 22.32
CA LYS A 110 37.11 -7.15 22.52
C LYS A 110 38.21 -7.64 23.45
N GLN A 111 37.85 -8.32 24.55
CA GLN A 111 38.82 -8.91 25.48
C GLN A 111 39.61 -10.08 24.89
N PHE A 112 39.07 -10.79 23.90
CA PHE A 112 39.79 -11.88 23.25
C PHE A 112 40.88 -11.39 22.28
N ILE A 113 40.71 -10.19 21.71
CA ILE A 113 41.64 -9.63 20.70
C ILE A 113 42.74 -8.76 21.32
N ILE A 114 42.46 -8.10 22.45
CA ILE A 114 43.40 -7.23 23.18
C ILE A 114 44.14 -8.03 24.24
#